data_AF-A0A257VIH6-F1
#
_entry.id   AF-A0A257VIH6-F1
#
_cell.length_a   1.000
_cell.length_b   1.000
_cell.length_c   1.000
_cell.angle_alpha   90.00
_cell.angle_beta   90.00
_cell.angle_gamma   90.00
#
_symmetry.space_group_name_H-M   'P 1'
#
loop_
_entity.id
_entity.type
_entity.pdbx_description
1 polymer ?
#
loop_
_entity_poly.entity_id
_entity_poly.type
_entity_poly.pdbx_seq_one_letter_code
_entity_poly.pdbx_strand_id
1 'polypeptide(L)'
;MTRALLLLFVSFGVLLGQDAELVLRTTVGYGTMLASRQMPDEVKAEARKLGQAAQAAAAAGKYGDAMRSYAQGTALMMGQEWTPAVEFTAGLQARADHAVVAPGTLIRVTLKPMFAATRPLTEKVAVTVTLRRPNEMAGPPIAAATLVGPDRLPLTIEAMIPKDAAGDYLVDARLSLGEKSLPGRTR
;
A
#
# COMPACT_ATOMS: atom_id res chain seq x y z
N MET A 1 40.36 0.04 40.37
CA MET A 1 39.58 -0.77 39.41
C MET A 1 38.61 0.15 38.68
N THR A 2 38.95 0.49 37.45
CA THR A 2 38.26 1.45 36.59
C THR A 2 37.01 0.80 36.01
N ARG A 3 35.81 1.28 36.38
CA ARG A 3 34.56 0.85 35.74
C ARG A 3 34.21 1.84 34.64
N ALA A 4 34.48 1.42 33.40
CA ALA A 4 33.99 2.06 32.19
C ALA A 4 32.46 1.95 32.15
N LEU A 5 31.77 3.10 32.16
CA LEU A 5 30.34 3.18 31.91
C LEU A 5 30.15 3.27 30.39
N LEU A 6 29.73 2.17 29.78
CA LEU A 6 29.44 2.08 28.36
C LEU A 6 28.14 2.87 28.07
N LEU A 7 28.28 3.96 27.33
CA LEU A 7 27.17 4.76 26.81
C LEU A 7 26.38 3.91 25.81
N LEU A 8 25.15 3.54 26.18
CA LEU A 8 24.19 2.92 25.28
C LEU A 8 23.52 4.03 24.47
N PHE A 9 24.03 4.29 23.27
CA PHE A 9 23.38 5.14 22.27
C PHE A 9 22.07 4.47 21.86
N VAL A 10 20.96 4.91 22.43
CA VAL A 10 19.62 4.59 21.91
C VAL A 10 19.43 5.46 20.67
N SER A 11 19.71 4.89 19.49
CA SER A 11 19.44 5.51 18.21
C SER A 11 17.94 5.74 18.02
N PHE A 12 17.43 6.90 18.46
CA PHE A 12 16.13 7.41 18.05
C PHE A 12 16.19 7.83 16.58
N GLY A 13 16.02 6.86 15.68
CA GLY A 13 16.01 7.07 14.24
C GLY A 13 14.82 6.40 13.59
N VAL A 14 13.60 6.69 14.04
CA VAL A 14 12.41 5.99 13.49
C VAL A 14 11.26 6.96 13.25
N LEU A 15 11.39 7.75 12.18
CA LEU A 15 10.23 8.16 11.38
C LEU A 15 10.65 8.36 9.91
N LEU A 16 11.79 9.01 9.66
CA LEU A 16 12.31 9.25 8.29
C LEU A 16 12.87 8.00 7.58
N GLY A 17 13.35 7.01 8.34
CA GLY A 17 13.96 5.80 7.78
C GLY A 17 12.96 4.87 7.08
N GLN A 18 11.71 4.81 7.55
CA GLN A 18 10.69 3.92 7.00
C GLN A 18 10.27 4.35 5.59
N ASP A 19 10.15 5.66 5.35
CA ASP A 19 9.74 6.19 4.06
C ASP A 19 10.90 6.13 3.04
N ALA A 20 12.14 6.37 3.48
CA ALA A 20 13.32 6.20 2.63
C ALA A 20 13.52 4.74 2.20
N GLU A 21 13.37 3.78 3.12
CA GLU A 21 13.44 2.35 2.82
C GLU A 21 12.32 1.91 1.87
N LEU A 22 11.11 2.43 2.07
CA LEU A 22 9.97 2.19 1.19
C LEU A 22 10.22 2.69 -0.24
N VAL A 23 10.79 3.88 -0.41
CA VAL A 23 11.16 4.40 -1.73
C VAL A 23 12.25 3.56 -2.38
N LEU A 24 13.26 3.14 -1.60
CA LEU A 24 14.37 2.32 -2.10
C LEU A 24 13.88 0.98 -2.66
N ARG A 25 13.06 0.25 -1.90
CA ARG A 25 12.51 -1.05 -2.37
C ARG A 25 11.59 -0.88 -3.58
N THR A 26 10.82 0.20 -3.64
CA THR A 26 9.97 0.51 -4.80
C THR A 26 10.79 0.80 -6.05
N THR A 27 11.95 1.46 -5.92
CA THR A 27 12.84 1.77 -7.05
C THR A 27 13.29 0.51 -7.79
N VAL A 28 13.62 -0.56 -7.06
CA VAL A 28 14.06 -1.82 -7.67
C VAL A 28 12.93 -2.47 -8.47
N GLY A 29 11.76 -2.66 -7.88
CA GLY A 29 10.60 -3.25 -8.56
C GLY A 29 10.18 -2.45 -9.79
N TYR A 30 10.19 -1.12 -9.68
CA TYR A 30 9.92 -0.21 -10.78
C TYR A 30 10.92 -0.39 -11.92
N GLY A 31 12.22 -0.39 -11.62
CA GLY A 31 13.29 -0.57 -12.60
C GLY A 31 13.21 -1.94 -13.29
N THR A 32 12.94 -3.00 -12.54
CA THR A 32 12.75 -4.35 -13.10
C THR A 32 11.59 -4.39 -14.08
N MET A 33 10.45 -3.79 -13.76
CA MET A 33 9.29 -3.75 -14.65
C MET A 33 9.58 -2.94 -15.92
N LEU A 34 10.22 -1.78 -15.77
CA LEU A 34 10.62 -0.92 -16.89
C LEU A 34 11.59 -1.61 -17.85
N ALA A 35 12.45 -2.49 -17.33
CA ALA A 35 13.44 -3.22 -18.13
C ALA A 35 12.85 -4.47 -18.80
N SER A 36 12.00 -5.22 -18.09
CA SER A 36 11.59 -6.58 -18.49
C SER A 36 10.29 -6.62 -19.29
N ARG A 37 9.38 -5.66 -19.10
CA ARG A 37 8.07 -5.66 -19.75
C ARG A 37 8.17 -5.10 -21.18
N GLN A 38 7.58 -5.81 -22.13
CA GLN A 38 7.37 -5.27 -23.48
C GLN A 38 6.32 -4.17 -23.44
N MET A 39 6.66 -2.99 -23.96
CA MET A 39 5.78 -1.82 -24.04
C MET A 39 6.25 -0.92 -25.18
N PRO A 40 5.37 -0.05 -25.71
CA PRO A 40 5.75 0.93 -26.72
C PRO A 40 6.86 1.87 -26.22
N ASP A 41 7.70 2.36 -27.14
CA ASP A 41 8.86 3.19 -26.80
C ASP A 41 8.44 4.51 -26.13
N GLU A 42 7.31 5.08 -26.53
CA GLU A 42 6.73 6.28 -25.93
C GLU A 42 6.33 6.05 -24.46
N VAL A 43 5.70 4.91 -24.18
CA VAL A 43 5.32 4.51 -22.81
C VAL A 43 6.57 4.30 -21.97
N LYS A 44 7.60 3.66 -22.53
CA LYS A 44 8.88 3.42 -21.86
C LYS A 44 9.62 4.73 -21.57
N ALA A 45 9.62 5.67 -22.51
CA ALA A 45 10.25 6.98 -22.35
C ALA A 45 9.55 7.81 -21.26
N GLU A 46 8.22 7.81 -21.24
CA GLU A 46 7.46 8.54 -20.23
C GLU A 46 7.59 7.90 -18.84
N ALA A 47 7.59 6.58 -18.74
CA ALA A 47 7.92 5.88 -17.51
C ALA A 47 9.34 6.26 -17.00
N ARG A 48 10.35 6.31 -17.88
CA ARG A 48 11.70 6.78 -17.47
C ARG A 48 11.68 8.18 -16.86
N LYS A 49 10.93 9.13 -17.44
CA LYS A 49 10.81 10.48 -16.88
C LYS A 49 10.17 10.47 -15.50
N LEU A 50 9.12 9.69 -15.30
CA LEU A 50 8.48 9.53 -13.99
C LEU A 50 9.43 8.91 -12.96
N GLY A 51 10.24 7.92 -13.35
CA GLY A 51 11.29 7.36 -12.50
C GLY A 51 12.37 8.37 -12.12
N GLN A 52 12.80 9.22 -13.06
CA GLN A 52 13.77 10.31 -12.79
C GLN A 52 13.18 11.37 -11.85
N ALA A 53 11.92 11.77 -12.06
CA ALA A 53 11.22 12.68 -11.16
C ALA A 53 11.11 12.12 -9.75
N ALA A 54 10.83 10.81 -9.62
CA ALA A 54 10.77 10.14 -8.34
C ALA A 54 12.13 10.14 -7.62
N GLN A 55 13.22 9.85 -8.34
CA GLN A 55 14.58 9.90 -7.78
C GLN A 55 14.96 11.31 -7.33
N ALA A 56 14.65 12.34 -8.12
CA ALA A 56 14.90 13.73 -7.76
C ALA A 56 14.11 14.14 -6.51
N ALA A 57 12.83 13.74 -6.41
CA ALA A 57 12.00 13.97 -5.24
C ALA A 57 12.56 13.26 -3.99
N ALA A 58 12.97 12.00 -4.12
CA ALA A 58 13.57 11.23 -3.04
C ALA A 58 14.88 11.85 -2.53
N ALA A 59 15.75 12.29 -3.44
CA ALA A 59 16.99 13.00 -3.10
C ALA A 59 16.73 14.32 -2.36
N ALA A 60 15.59 14.97 -2.63
CA ALA A 60 15.13 16.17 -1.94
C ALA A 60 14.35 15.88 -0.63
N GLY A 61 14.26 14.63 -0.18
CA GLY A 61 13.50 14.24 1.01
C GLY A 61 11.98 14.25 0.84
N LYS A 62 11.48 14.41 -0.40
CA LYS A 62 10.05 14.46 -0.74
C LYS A 62 9.54 13.06 -1.07
N TYR A 63 9.53 12.17 -0.07
CA TYR A 63 9.23 10.75 -0.28
C TYR A 63 7.80 10.49 -0.77
N GLY A 64 6.82 11.28 -0.33
CA GLY A 64 5.44 11.18 -0.84
C GLY A 64 5.36 11.49 -2.34
N ASP A 65 6.05 12.54 -2.80
CA ASP A 65 6.12 12.88 -4.23
C ASP A 65 6.83 11.78 -5.02
N ALA A 66 7.92 11.22 -4.48
CA ALA A 66 8.62 10.10 -5.09
C ALA A 66 7.72 8.87 -5.27
N MET A 67 7.00 8.49 -4.21
CA MET A 67 6.06 7.36 -4.26
C MET A 67 4.92 7.60 -5.24
N ARG A 68 4.40 8.83 -5.32
CA ARG A 68 3.35 9.19 -6.29
C ARG A 68 3.86 9.06 -7.73
N SER A 69 5.07 9.55 -8.02
CA SER A 69 5.68 9.41 -9.35
C SER A 69 5.93 7.94 -9.73
N TYR A 70 6.39 7.11 -8.79
CA TYR A 70 6.52 5.66 -9.02
C TYR A 70 5.17 4.98 -9.25
N ALA A 71 4.14 5.34 -8.48
CA ALA A 71 2.79 4.81 -8.64
C ALA A 71 2.19 5.16 -10.01
N GLN A 72 2.32 6.43 -10.43
CA GLN A 72 1.87 6.89 -11.74
C GLN A 72 2.61 6.17 -12.87
N GLY A 73 3.93 6.03 -12.77
CA GLY A 73 4.70 5.31 -13.78
C GLY A 73 4.37 3.82 -13.83
N THR A 74 4.03 3.23 -12.69
CA THR A 74 3.55 1.84 -12.61
C THR A 74 2.22 1.68 -13.31
N ALA A 75 1.24 2.55 -13.04
CA ALA A 75 -0.05 2.55 -13.73
C ALA A 75 0.13 2.68 -15.25
N LEU A 76 0.98 3.61 -15.69
CA LEU A 76 1.30 3.80 -17.10
C LEU A 76 1.88 2.53 -17.75
N MET A 77 2.87 1.89 -17.12
CA MET A 77 3.46 0.63 -17.62
C MET A 77 2.48 -0.54 -17.62
N MET A 78 1.46 -0.51 -16.75
CA MET A 78 0.37 -1.49 -16.73
C MET A 78 -0.74 -1.18 -17.74
N GLY A 79 -0.64 -0.07 -18.49
CA GLY A 79 -1.70 0.36 -19.42
C GLY A 79 -2.93 0.90 -18.70
N GLN A 80 -2.79 1.32 -17.44
CA GLN A 80 -3.87 1.83 -16.62
C GLN A 80 -3.87 3.36 -16.63
N GLU A 81 -5.01 3.95 -16.95
CA GLU A 81 -5.17 5.39 -16.92
C GLU A 81 -4.99 5.92 -15.48
N TRP A 82 -4.18 6.98 -15.35
CA TRP A 82 -4.01 7.66 -14.07
C TRP A 82 -5.22 8.54 -13.80
N THR A 83 -6.29 7.96 -13.22
CA THR A 83 -7.52 8.66 -12.81
C THR A 83 -7.49 9.03 -11.31
N PRO A 84 -8.41 9.87 -10.78
CA PRO A 84 -8.46 10.18 -9.34
C PRO A 84 -8.62 8.94 -8.45
N ALA A 85 -9.41 7.97 -8.88
CA ALA A 85 -9.58 6.70 -8.17
C ALA A 85 -8.29 5.87 -8.13
N VAL A 86 -7.58 5.81 -9.26
CA VAL A 86 -6.30 5.10 -9.35
C VAL A 86 -5.24 5.77 -8.48
N GLU A 87 -5.16 7.10 -8.52
CA GLU A 87 -4.24 7.86 -7.66
C GLU A 87 -4.55 7.66 -6.17
N PHE A 88 -5.82 7.77 -5.78
CA PHE A 88 -6.25 7.58 -4.40
C PHE A 88 -5.89 6.18 -3.90
N THR A 89 -6.24 5.14 -4.66
CA THR A 89 -5.99 3.74 -4.26
C THR A 89 -4.50 3.39 -4.23
N ALA A 90 -3.72 3.84 -5.21
CA ALA A 90 -2.27 3.65 -5.23
C ALA A 90 -1.53 4.39 -4.11
N GLY A 91 -2.17 5.41 -3.54
CA GLY A 91 -1.67 6.16 -2.40
C GLY A 91 -1.91 5.52 -1.04
N LEU A 92 -2.54 4.35 -0.94
CA LEU A 92 -2.84 3.71 0.34
C LEU A 92 -1.84 2.61 0.70
N GLN A 93 -1.43 2.60 1.97
CA GLN A 93 -0.70 1.50 2.59
C GLN A 93 -1.59 0.80 3.61
N ALA A 94 -1.69 -0.52 3.50
CA ALA A 94 -2.23 -1.36 4.55
C ALA A 94 -1.15 -1.75 5.56
N ARG A 95 -1.50 -1.72 6.84
CA ARG A 95 -0.68 -2.20 7.94
C ARG A 95 -1.53 -3.04 8.88
N ALA A 96 -1.14 -4.29 9.10
CA ALA A 96 -1.67 -5.09 10.19
C ALA A 96 -0.93 -4.75 11.50
N ASP A 97 -1.63 -4.81 12.63
CA ASP A 97 -1.05 -4.61 13.96
C ASP A 97 -0.13 -5.76 14.39
N HIS A 98 -0.32 -6.96 13.82
CA HIS A 98 0.49 -8.14 14.09
C HIS A 98 0.94 -8.84 12.81
N ALA A 99 2.15 -9.43 12.84
CA ALA A 99 2.68 -10.26 11.76
C ALA A 99 2.44 -11.76 11.97
N VAL A 100 2.31 -12.20 13.23
CA VAL A 100 2.01 -13.58 13.62
C VAL A 100 0.85 -13.54 14.60
N VAL A 101 -0.20 -14.31 14.32
CA VAL A 101 -1.47 -14.26 15.05
C VAL A 101 -2.01 -15.66 15.25
N ALA A 102 -2.61 -15.91 16.41
CA ALA A 102 -3.30 -17.17 16.65
C ALA A 102 -4.63 -17.22 15.86
N PRO A 103 -5.04 -18.39 15.35
CA PRO A 103 -6.37 -18.56 14.75
C PRO A 103 -7.48 -18.10 15.70
N GLY A 104 -8.54 -17.50 15.17
CA GLY A 104 -9.64 -16.95 15.98
C GLY A 104 -9.36 -15.61 16.65
N THR A 105 -8.20 -14.99 16.40
CA THR A 105 -7.82 -13.69 16.96
C THR A 105 -8.36 -12.54 16.13
N LEU A 106 -8.77 -11.47 16.80
CA LEU A 106 -9.11 -10.20 16.17
C LEU A 106 -7.84 -9.40 15.89
N ILE A 107 -7.64 -8.97 14.64
CA ILE A 107 -6.53 -8.12 14.22
C ILE A 107 -7.03 -6.75 13.78
N ARG A 108 -6.15 -5.75 13.78
CA ARG A 108 -6.44 -4.43 13.23
C ARG A 108 -5.66 -4.20 11.96
N VAL A 109 -6.37 -3.86 10.89
CA VAL A 109 -5.80 -3.46 9.60
C VAL A 109 -6.03 -1.96 9.42
N THR A 110 -4.95 -1.19 9.44
CA THR A 110 -4.97 0.25 9.23
C THR A 110 -4.57 0.58 7.80
N LEU A 111 -5.44 1.32 7.10
CA LEU A 111 -5.15 1.97 5.83
C LEU A 111 -4.71 3.42 6.08
N LYS A 112 -3.52 3.76 5.63
CA LYS A 112 -2.97 5.13 5.73
C LYS A 112 -2.52 5.66 4.36
N PRO A 113 -2.63 6.97 4.09
CA PRO A 113 -2.00 7.57 2.92
C PRO A 113 -0.47 7.46 3.00
N MET A 114 0.16 7.08 1.89
CA MET A 114 1.60 7.15 1.64
C MET A 114 2.02 8.46 0.98
N PHE A 115 1.08 9.06 0.24
CA PHE A 115 1.24 10.36 -0.38
C PHE A 115 -0.12 11.06 -0.46
N ALA A 116 -0.11 12.39 -0.56
CA ALA A 116 -1.33 13.15 -0.78
C ALA A 116 -1.80 12.97 -2.23
N ALA A 117 -3.06 12.57 -2.41
CA ALA A 117 -3.68 12.55 -3.73
C ALA A 117 -3.84 14.00 -4.23
N THR A 118 -3.40 14.26 -5.46
CA THR A 118 -3.49 15.60 -6.07
C THR A 118 -4.82 15.85 -6.76
N ARG A 119 -5.58 14.78 -7.02
CA ARG A 119 -6.90 14.84 -7.63
C ARG A 119 -7.99 14.46 -6.63
N PRO A 120 -9.08 15.23 -6.54
CA PRO A 120 -10.16 14.93 -5.61
C PRO A 120 -10.89 13.65 -6.03
N LEU A 121 -11.04 12.72 -5.11
CA LEU A 121 -11.98 11.61 -5.26
C LEU A 121 -13.35 12.07 -4.75
N THR A 122 -14.37 12.04 -5.60
CA THR A 122 -15.73 12.46 -5.22
C THR A 122 -16.59 11.29 -4.74
N GLU A 123 -16.20 10.06 -5.08
CA GLU A 123 -16.93 8.84 -4.78
C GLU A 123 -16.45 8.19 -3.49
N LYS A 124 -17.35 7.45 -2.82
CA LYS A 124 -16.97 6.58 -1.71
C LYS A 124 -16.31 5.30 -2.23
N VAL A 125 -15.33 4.81 -1.50
CA VAL A 125 -14.64 3.55 -1.78
C VAL A 125 -15.09 2.50 -0.77
N ALA A 126 -15.47 1.33 -1.25
CA ALA A 126 -15.69 0.16 -0.41
C ALA A 126 -14.34 -0.52 -0.15
N VAL A 127 -14.01 -0.72 1.12
CA VAL A 127 -12.83 -1.43 1.58
C VAL A 127 -13.25 -2.78 2.13
N THR A 128 -12.69 -3.86 1.59
CA THR A 128 -12.91 -5.23 2.09
C THR A 128 -11.58 -5.85 2.50
N VAL A 129 -11.46 -6.30 3.73
CA VAL A 129 -10.28 -7.04 4.20
C VAL A 129 -10.46 -8.52 3.87
N THR A 130 -9.52 -9.10 3.14
CA THR A 130 -9.53 -10.51 2.74
C THR A 130 -8.30 -11.24 3.24
N LEU A 131 -8.45 -12.53 3.49
CA LEU A 131 -7.35 -13.42 3.87
C LEU A 131 -7.12 -14.44 2.78
N ARG A 132 -5.94 -14.44 2.14
CA ARG A 132 -5.62 -15.37 1.05
C ARG A 132 -4.31 -16.09 1.30
N ARG A 133 -4.12 -17.28 0.72
CA ARG A 133 -2.80 -17.91 0.70
C ARG A 133 -1.87 -17.23 -0.34
N PRO A 134 -0.54 -17.30 -0.19
CA PRO A 134 0.40 -16.68 -1.13
C PRO A 134 0.17 -17.05 -2.60
N ASN A 135 -0.25 -18.29 -2.86
CA ASN A 135 -0.49 -18.80 -4.21
C ASN A 135 -1.93 -18.64 -4.70
N GLU A 136 -2.80 -18.01 -3.91
CA GLU A 136 -4.19 -17.75 -4.27
C GLU A 136 -4.33 -16.32 -4.82
N MET A 137 -5.11 -16.19 -5.88
CA MET A 137 -5.44 -14.88 -6.48
C MET A 137 -6.46 -14.11 -5.63
N ALA A 138 -7.30 -14.81 -4.87
CA ALA A 138 -8.32 -14.22 -4.02
C ALA A 138 -8.60 -15.09 -2.81
N GLY A 139 -8.90 -14.44 -1.69
CA GLY A 139 -9.29 -15.08 -0.45
C GLY A 139 -10.63 -14.55 0.06
N PRO A 140 -11.27 -15.27 1.01
CA PRO A 140 -12.52 -14.85 1.60
C PRO A 140 -12.38 -13.53 2.40
N PRO A 141 -13.47 -12.74 2.49
CA PRO A 141 -13.52 -11.60 3.39
C PRO A 141 -13.47 -12.05 4.85
N ILE A 142 -12.68 -11.36 5.66
CA ILE A 142 -12.54 -11.58 7.11
C ILE A 142 -13.05 -10.40 7.95
N ALA A 143 -13.62 -9.40 7.27
CA ALA A 143 -14.32 -8.27 7.86
C ALA A 143 -15.46 -7.82 6.93
N ALA A 144 -16.44 -7.12 7.50
CA ALA A 144 -17.48 -6.47 6.71
C ALA A 144 -16.88 -5.34 5.85
N ALA A 145 -17.42 -5.17 4.65
CA ALA A 145 -17.01 -4.09 3.78
C ALA A 145 -17.33 -2.73 4.41
N THR A 146 -16.35 -1.83 4.42
CA THR A 146 -16.48 -0.48 4.99
C THR A 146 -16.47 0.56 3.88
N LEU A 147 -17.49 1.42 3.83
CA LEU A 147 -17.54 2.53 2.88
C LEU A 147 -16.82 3.75 3.46
N VAL A 148 -15.86 4.28 2.70
CA VAL A 148 -14.91 5.28 3.18
C VAL A 148 -14.86 6.43 2.17
N GLY A 149 -15.05 7.65 2.66
CA GLY A 149 -14.74 8.86 1.92
C GLY A 149 -13.25 9.20 2.05
N PRO A 150 -12.66 9.93 1.08
CA PRO A 150 -11.24 10.28 1.12
C PRO A 150 -10.84 11.14 2.34
N ASP A 151 -11.81 11.79 2.99
CA ASP A 151 -11.69 12.59 4.20
C ASP A 151 -11.53 11.76 5.49
N ARG A 152 -11.76 10.44 5.42
CA ARG A 152 -11.79 9.54 6.60
C ARG A 152 -10.57 8.64 6.71
N LEU A 153 -9.40 9.11 6.26
CA LEU A 153 -8.13 8.41 6.43
C LEU A 153 -7.28 9.06 7.55
N PRO A 154 -6.54 8.28 8.35
CA PRO A 154 -6.38 6.82 8.29
C PRO A 154 -7.64 6.07 8.77
N LEU A 155 -7.91 4.92 8.14
CA LEU A 155 -9.02 4.03 8.48
C LEU A 155 -8.47 2.79 9.17
N THR A 156 -9.10 2.36 10.27
CA THR A 156 -8.79 1.07 10.91
C THR A 156 -10.00 0.16 10.82
N ILE A 157 -9.78 -1.07 10.34
CA ILE A 157 -10.79 -2.13 10.23
C ILE A 157 -10.37 -3.27 11.14
N GLU A 158 -11.28 -3.70 12.01
CA GLU A 158 -11.09 -4.91 12.80
C GLU A 158 -11.51 -6.13 11.97
N ALA A 159 -10.64 -7.14 11.91
CA ALA A 159 -10.84 -8.33 11.10
C ALA A 159 -10.57 -9.59 11.92
N MET A 160 -11.45 -10.58 11.82
CA MET A 160 -11.33 -11.81 12.61
C MET A 160 -10.63 -12.88 11.79
N ILE A 161 -9.51 -13.37 12.30
CA ILE A 161 -8.79 -14.47 11.67
C ILE A 161 -9.61 -15.76 11.87
N PRO A 162 -9.93 -16.51 10.80
CA PRO A 162 -10.64 -17.78 10.90
C PRO A 162 -9.94 -18.75 11.84
N LYS A 163 -10.72 -19.56 12.58
CA LYS A 163 -10.18 -20.51 13.58
C LYS A 163 -9.40 -21.67 12.95
N ASP A 164 -9.62 -21.93 11.67
CA ASP A 164 -9.00 -22.95 10.85
C ASP A 164 -7.85 -22.43 9.98
N ALA A 165 -7.53 -21.12 10.07
CA ALA A 165 -6.44 -20.51 9.31
C ALA A 165 -5.08 -20.88 9.91
N ALA A 166 -4.47 -21.96 9.41
CA ALA A 166 -3.12 -22.40 9.78
C ALA A 166 -2.13 -22.23 8.62
N GLY A 167 -0.93 -21.69 8.93
CA GLY A 167 0.16 -21.47 7.99
C GLY A 167 0.30 -20.02 7.55
N ASP A 168 0.96 -19.80 6.40
CA ASP A 168 1.24 -18.48 5.88
C ASP A 168 0.07 -17.93 5.07
N TYR A 169 -0.35 -16.72 5.43
CA TYR A 169 -1.42 -16.00 4.76
C TYR A 169 -1.02 -14.57 4.46
N LEU A 170 -1.68 -13.98 3.47
CA LEU A 170 -1.61 -12.58 3.13
C LEU A 170 -2.95 -11.93 3.50
N VAL A 171 -2.87 -10.83 4.24
CA VAL A 171 -4.00 -9.96 4.56
C VAL A 171 -4.00 -8.83 3.53
N ASP A 172 -5.01 -8.84 2.66
CA ASP A 172 -5.18 -7.81 1.64
C ASP A 172 -6.33 -6.87 2.01
N ALA A 173 -6.17 -5.58 1.72
CA ALA A 173 -7.27 -4.64 1.68
C ALA A 173 -7.66 -4.39 0.22
N ARG A 174 -8.85 -4.84 -0.16
CA ARG A 174 -9.41 -4.68 -1.50
C ARG A 174 -10.28 -3.44 -1.56
N LEU A 175 -10.06 -2.63 -2.59
CA LEU A 175 -10.74 -1.36 -2.82
C LEU A 175 -11.65 -1.52 -4.04
N SER A 176 -12.91 -1.14 -3.90
CA SER A 176 -13.86 -1.11 -5.00
C SER A 176 -14.63 0.21 -5.00
N LEU A 177 -14.86 0.75 -6.21
CA LEU A 177 -15.53 2.03 -6.39
C LEU A 177 -17.06 1.85 -6.32
N GLY A 178 -17.72 2.69 -5.51
CA GLY A 178 -19.17 2.68 -5.33
C GLY A 178 -19.73 1.47 -4.56
N GLU A 179 -21.03 1.51 -4.22
CA GLU A 179 -21.73 0.43 -3.49
C GLU A 179 -21.84 -0.91 -4.25
N LYS A 180 -21.43 -0.94 -5.53
CA LYS A 180 -21.68 -2.06 -6.47
C LYS A 180 -20.85 -3.33 -6.19
N SER A 181 -20.13 -3.37 -5.07
CA SER A 181 -19.25 -4.48 -4.69
C SER A 181 -19.60 -5.14 -3.34
N LEU A 182 -20.73 -4.82 -2.72
CA LEU A 182 -21.19 -5.61 -1.58
C LEU A 182 -21.66 -6.99 -2.09
N PRO A 183 -21.01 -8.11 -1.73
CA PRO A 183 -21.62 -9.41 -1.94
C PRO A 183 -22.97 -9.42 -1.22
N GLY A 184 -23.99 -9.89 -1.93
CA GLY A 184 -25.40 -9.59 -1.70
C GLY A 184 -25.85 -9.65 -0.24
N ARG A 185 -26.51 -8.57 0.18
CA ARG A 185 -27.47 -8.60 1.28
C ARG A 185 -28.70 -9.37 0.76
N THR A 186 -28.78 -10.66 1.03
CA THR A 186 -30.04 -11.41 0.88
C THR A 186 -31.06 -10.81 1.84
N ARG A 187 -32.19 -10.39 1.28
CA ARG A 187 -33.40 -10.01 2.01
C ARG A 187 -34.01 -11.21 2.71
#